data_AF-A0AAE0B3J2-F1
#
_entry.id   AF-A0AAE0B3J2-F1
#
_cell.length_a   1.000
_cell.length_b   1.000
_cell.length_c   1.000
_cell.angle_alpha   90.00
_cell.angle_beta   90.00
_cell.angle_gamma   90.00
#
_symmetry.space_group_name_H-M   'P 1'
#
loop_
_entity.id
_entity.type
_entity.pdbx_description
1 polymer ?
#
loop_
_entity_poly.entity_id
_entity_poly.type
_entity_poly.pdbx_seq_one_letter_code
_entity_poly.pdbx_strand_id
1 'polypeptide(L)'
;MAADFRCSVGFKFLPTDRELVGYYLFNKIYSKTESFTDVENVFVKECDLYGFQEPWQIWELYGGDNLEDSQALHLFTRLKKTSVNSSRISRRVGSGTWAGEDCGEKIAAGNVDGCKKRFRYENQDSPHNGAWIMHEFAIDSKAFGIHDQDIVVCRLRKNLFKKRKSRQVQPGNLEPSTSHTFDHLSLTI
;
A
#
# COMPACT_ATOMS: atom_id res chain seq x y z
N MET A 1 -8.08 -18.26 23.86
CA MET A 1 -6.90 -17.62 24.48
C MET A 1 -5.94 -17.34 23.35
N ALA A 2 -5.81 -16.08 22.92
CA ALA A 2 -4.83 -15.75 21.88
C ALA A 2 -3.44 -16.01 22.45
N ALA A 3 -2.67 -16.92 21.84
CA ALA A 3 -1.29 -17.11 22.19
C ALA A 3 -0.55 -15.79 21.95
N ASP A 4 0.14 -15.27 22.98
CA ASP A 4 0.98 -14.08 22.84
C ASP A 4 2.22 -14.47 22.03
N PHE A 5 2.08 -14.45 20.70
CA PHE A 5 3.14 -14.84 19.77
C PHE A 5 4.21 -13.75 19.75
N ARG A 6 5.21 -13.89 20.61
CA ARG A 6 6.33 -12.95 20.72
C ARG A 6 7.40 -13.32 19.69
N CYS A 7 7.43 -12.59 18.57
CA CYS A 7 8.56 -12.66 17.65
C CYS A 7 9.83 -12.11 18.33
N SER A 8 10.98 -12.72 18.06
CA SER A 8 12.26 -12.20 18.53
C SER A 8 12.57 -10.83 17.90
N VAL A 9 13.36 -10.02 18.62
CA VAL A 9 13.84 -8.73 18.11
C VAL A 9 14.60 -8.96 16.80
N GLY A 10 14.25 -8.21 15.77
CA GLY A 10 14.84 -8.30 14.43
C GLY A 10 14.08 -9.19 13.45
N PHE A 11 13.05 -9.94 13.89
CA PHE A 11 12.17 -10.64 12.97
C PHE A 11 11.42 -9.64 12.07
N LYS A 12 11.48 -9.86 10.75
CA LYS A 12 10.75 -9.07 9.76
C LYS A 12 9.89 -10.01 8.93
N PHE A 13 8.59 -9.74 8.88
CA PHE A 13 7.68 -10.47 8.02
C PHE A 13 7.87 -10.03 6.56
N LEU A 14 8.51 -10.87 5.76
CA LEU A 14 8.89 -10.60 4.38
C LEU A 14 8.40 -11.73 3.45
N PRO A 15 7.08 -11.94 3.34
CA PRO A 15 6.53 -13.00 2.52
C PRO A 15 6.82 -12.74 1.04
N THR A 16 7.16 -13.80 0.32
CA THR A 16 7.20 -13.80 -1.13
C THR A 16 5.80 -13.70 -1.73
N ASP A 17 5.71 -13.23 -2.97
CA ASP A 17 4.44 -13.16 -3.69
C ASP A 17 3.77 -14.55 -3.80
N ARG A 18 4.56 -15.64 -3.85
CA ARG A 18 4.05 -17.03 -3.84
C ARG A 18 3.50 -17.45 -2.48
N GLU A 19 4.15 -17.09 -1.37
CA GLU A 19 3.65 -17.40 -0.02
C GLU A 19 2.37 -16.62 0.29
N LEU A 20 2.27 -15.35 -0.14
CA LEU A 20 1.04 -14.57 0.01
C LEU A 20 -0.16 -15.24 -0.67
N VAL A 21 0.03 -15.78 -1.88
CA VAL A 21 -1.04 -16.44 -2.63
C VAL A 21 -1.29 -17.86 -2.13
N GLY A 22 -0.27 -18.72 -2.18
CA GLY A 22 -0.41 -20.16 -1.98
C GLY A 22 -0.52 -20.61 -0.53
N TYR A 23 -0.08 -19.78 0.42
CA TYR A 23 -0.21 -20.08 1.86
C TYR A 23 -1.24 -19.16 2.51
N TYR A 24 -0.99 -17.85 2.56
CA TYR A 24 -1.83 -16.94 3.34
C TYR A 24 -3.24 -16.79 2.77
N LEU A 25 -3.36 -16.39 1.50
CA LEU A 25 -4.66 -16.17 0.88
C LEU A 25 -5.41 -17.48 0.65
N PHE A 26 -4.71 -18.53 0.19
CA PHE A 26 -5.32 -19.84 -0.02
C PHE A 26 -5.92 -20.40 1.26
N ASN A 27 -5.16 -20.43 2.37
CA ASN A 27 -5.68 -20.90 3.65
C ASN A 27 -6.78 -19.99 4.18
N LYS A 28 -6.68 -18.66 3.99
CA LYS A 28 -7.77 -17.75 4.40
C LYS A 28 -9.11 -18.07 3.74
N ILE A 29 -9.08 -18.44 2.47
CA ILE A 29 -10.27 -18.74 1.67
C ILE A 29 -10.76 -20.18 1.91
N TYR A 30 -9.83 -21.14 1.96
CA TYR A 30 -10.14 -22.57 2.02
C TYR A 30 -10.34 -23.08 3.44
N SER A 31 -9.51 -22.64 4.38
CA SER A 31 -9.59 -23.02 5.79
C SER A 31 -10.61 -22.14 6.51
N LYS A 32 -11.89 -22.50 6.41
CA LYS A 32 -12.98 -21.98 7.27
C LYS A 32 -12.93 -22.53 8.71
N THR A 33 -11.82 -23.15 9.12
CA THR A 33 -11.74 -23.97 10.34
C THR A 33 -10.51 -23.58 11.15
N GLU A 34 -10.74 -23.04 12.35
CA GLU A 34 -9.99 -22.96 13.63
C GLU A 34 -8.44 -22.96 13.69
N SER A 35 -7.69 -23.34 12.65
CA SER A 35 -6.23 -23.51 12.66
C SER A 35 -5.44 -22.34 12.07
N PHE A 36 -6.08 -21.39 11.38
CA PHE A 36 -5.40 -20.31 10.64
C PHE A 36 -5.42 -18.95 11.37
N THR A 37 -5.89 -18.90 12.62
CA THR A 37 -6.53 -17.68 13.12
C THR A 37 -5.74 -16.86 14.12
N ASP A 38 -4.79 -17.41 14.87
CA ASP A 38 -4.16 -16.61 15.94
C ASP A 38 -2.79 -16.07 15.54
N VAL A 39 -1.93 -16.91 14.93
CA VAL A 39 -0.56 -16.52 14.61
C VAL A 39 -0.48 -15.78 13.27
N GLU A 40 -1.20 -16.25 12.26
CA GLU A 40 -1.18 -15.68 10.91
C GLU A 40 -1.85 -14.30 10.88
N ASN A 41 -2.89 -14.08 11.70
CA ASN A 41 -3.49 -12.78 11.93
C ASN A 41 -2.55 -11.79 12.64
N VAL A 42 -1.40 -12.24 13.19
CA VAL A 42 -0.34 -11.33 13.65
C VAL A 42 0.34 -10.67 12.44
N PHE A 43 0.53 -11.42 11.35
CA PHE A 43 1.31 -11.00 10.19
C PHE A 43 0.49 -10.36 9.07
N VAL A 44 -0.74 -10.84 8.86
CA VAL A 44 -1.67 -10.30 7.85
C VAL A 44 -2.97 -9.89 8.54
N LYS A 45 -3.23 -8.58 8.62
CA LYS A 45 -4.37 -8.02 9.40
C LYS A 45 -5.63 -7.90 8.55
N GLU A 46 -6.80 -7.95 9.17
CA GLU A 46 -8.07 -7.61 8.49
C GLU A 46 -8.24 -6.09 8.41
N CYS A 47 -8.45 -5.56 7.20
CA CYS A 47 -8.72 -4.13 7.00
C CYS A 47 -9.48 -3.86 5.69
N ASP A 48 -10.47 -2.97 5.72
CA ASP A 48 -11.16 -2.51 4.50
C ASP A 48 -10.35 -1.42 3.78
N LEU A 49 -9.61 -1.82 2.73
CA LEU A 49 -8.80 -0.92 1.89
C LEU A 49 -9.60 -0.21 0.79
N TYR A 50 -10.89 -0.52 0.68
CA TYR A 50 -11.85 0.10 -0.24
C TYR A 50 -12.96 0.84 0.55
N GLY A 51 -12.69 1.11 1.82
CA GLY A 51 -13.58 1.77 2.77
C GLY A 51 -13.28 3.25 2.95
N PHE A 52 -13.54 3.76 4.15
CA PHE A 52 -13.43 5.19 4.47
C PHE A 52 -12.03 5.62 4.91
N GLN A 53 -11.21 4.71 5.45
CA GLN A 53 -9.89 5.04 5.98
C GLN A 53 -8.88 5.21 4.84
N GLU A 54 -8.14 6.31 4.87
CA GLU A 54 -7.13 6.62 3.87
C GLU A 54 -5.82 5.87 4.13
N PRO A 55 -4.96 5.66 3.11
CA PRO A 55 -3.80 4.78 3.22
C PRO A 55 -2.82 5.10 4.36
N TRP A 56 -2.62 6.39 4.67
CA TRP A 56 -1.74 6.80 5.77
C TRP A 56 -2.36 6.57 7.14
N GLN A 57 -3.68 6.70 7.26
CA GLN A 57 -4.41 6.38 8.50
C GLN A 57 -4.31 4.89 8.80
N ILE A 58 -4.47 4.05 7.78
CA ILE A 58 -4.27 2.60 7.89
C ILE A 58 -2.81 2.28 8.25
N TRP A 59 -1.85 2.98 7.63
CA TRP A 59 -0.45 2.82 7.98
C TRP A 59 -0.16 3.16 9.44
N GLU A 60 -0.66 4.28 9.94
CA GLU A 60 -0.52 4.71 11.33
C GLU A 60 -1.17 3.71 12.30
N LEU A 61 -2.34 3.16 11.93
CA LEU A 61 -3.09 2.23 12.77
C LEU A 61 -2.38 0.89 12.97
N TYR A 62 -1.79 0.30 11.92
CA TYR A 62 -1.23 -1.05 11.97
C TYR A 62 0.31 -1.11 11.98
N GLY A 63 0.98 -0.07 11.51
CA GLY A 63 2.45 0.00 11.44
C GLY A 63 3.03 1.12 12.31
N GLY A 64 2.45 2.32 12.21
CA GLY A 64 2.92 3.51 12.93
C GLY A 64 4.40 3.79 12.73
N ASP A 65 5.07 4.22 13.80
CA ASP A 65 6.51 4.46 13.85
C ASP A 65 7.36 3.19 13.92
N ASN A 66 6.73 2.03 14.12
CA ASN A 66 7.42 0.74 14.23
C ASN A 66 7.78 0.14 12.87
N LEU A 67 7.18 0.64 11.78
CA LEU A 67 7.49 0.19 10.42
C LEU A 67 8.43 1.17 9.72
N GLU A 68 9.57 0.67 9.27
CA GLU A 68 10.48 1.41 8.41
C GLU A 68 9.79 1.76 7.07
N ASP A 69 10.20 2.86 6.44
CA ASP A 69 9.71 3.30 5.12
C ASP A 69 9.87 2.24 4.02
N SER A 70 10.80 1.29 4.18
CA SER A 70 11.06 0.16 3.28
C SER A 70 10.17 -1.05 3.53
N GLN A 71 9.48 -1.12 4.67
CA GLN A 71 8.60 -2.23 5.03
C GLN A 71 7.19 -2.04 4.44
N ALA A 72 6.34 -3.04 4.60
CA ALA A 72 4.98 -3.04 4.09
C ALA A 72 4.02 -3.67 5.10
N LEU A 73 2.79 -3.16 5.11
CA LEU A 73 1.67 -3.83 5.77
C LEU A 73 1.08 -4.87 4.84
N HIS A 74 0.71 -6.02 5.39
CA HIS A 74 -0.02 -7.06 4.69
C HIS A 74 -1.41 -7.14 5.29
N LEU A 75 -2.43 -6.98 4.44
CA LEU A 75 -3.81 -6.80 4.87
C LEU A 75 -4.73 -7.72 4.07
N PHE A 76 -5.57 -8.49 4.74
CA PHE A 76 -6.74 -9.08 4.12
C PHE A 76 -7.80 -8.01 3.92
N THR A 77 -8.42 -8.02 2.74
CA THR A 77 -9.52 -7.12 2.43
C THR A 77 -10.53 -7.80 1.53
N ARG A 78 -11.78 -7.35 1.60
CA ARG A 78 -12.85 -7.82 0.71
C ARG A 78 -13.06 -6.83 -0.42
N LEU A 79 -13.05 -7.33 -1.65
CA LEU A 79 -13.35 -6.57 -2.86
C LEU A 79 -14.78 -6.05 -2.79
N LYS A 80 -14.94 -4.75 -3.04
CA LYS A 80 -16.24 -4.09 -3.05
C LYS A 80 -16.77 -3.97 -4.47
N LYS A 81 -17.74 -4.80 -4.85
CA LYS A 81 -18.41 -4.70 -6.16
C LYS A 81 -19.18 -3.39 -6.28
N THR A 82 -19.21 -2.79 -7.47
CA THR A 82 -19.95 -1.54 -7.71
C THR A 82 -21.47 -1.71 -7.67
N SER A 83 -21.95 -2.95 -7.85
CA SER A 83 -23.34 -3.36 -7.66
C SER A 83 -23.41 -4.88 -7.46
N VAL A 84 -24.56 -5.39 -7.01
CA VAL A 84 -24.76 -6.82 -6.65
C VAL A 84 -24.31 -7.79 -7.76
N ASN A 85 -24.58 -7.45 -9.03
CA ASN A 85 -24.29 -8.31 -10.19
C ASN A 85 -23.08 -7.84 -11.01
N SER A 86 -22.34 -6.82 -10.56
CA SER A 86 -21.20 -6.27 -11.30
C SER A 86 -19.92 -7.04 -10.99
N SER A 87 -19.14 -7.34 -12.03
CA SER A 87 -17.75 -7.80 -11.90
C SER A 87 -16.77 -6.66 -11.65
N ARG A 88 -17.20 -5.39 -11.82
CA ARG A 88 -16.36 -4.22 -11.57
C ARG A 88 -16.23 -4.00 -10.06
N ILE A 89 -14.99 -3.88 -9.61
CA ILE A 89 -14.66 -3.57 -8.22
C ILE A 89 -14.47 -2.07 -8.08
N SER A 90 -15.13 -1.48 -7.07
CA SER A 90 -14.90 -0.10 -6.65
C SER A 90 -13.48 0.03 -6.11
N ARG A 91 -12.74 0.99 -6.66
CA ARG A 91 -11.39 1.32 -6.20
C ARG A 91 -11.34 2.64 -5.41
N ARG A 92 -12.49 3.19 -5.02
CA ARG A 92 -12.57 4.35 -4.12
C ARG A 92 -12.10 4.00 -2.71
N VAL A 93 -11.41 4.94 -2.07
CA VAL A 93 -10.93 4.83 -0.69
C VAL A 93 -10.91 6.21 -0.05
N GLY A 94 -11.64 6.38 1.06
CA GLY A 94 -11.83 7.69 1.70
C GLY A 94 -12.24 8.76 0.70
N SER A 95 -11.41 9.79 0.56
CA SER A 95 -11.62 10.89 -0.40
C SER A 95 -10.91 10.69 -1.75
N GLY A 96 -10.12 9.62 -1.90
CA GLY A 96 -9.34 9.32 -3.10
C GLY A 96 -9.73 8.02 -3.82
N THR A 97 -8.81 7.54 -4.66
CA THR A 97 -8.98 6.31 -5.43
C THR A 97 -7.67 5.55 -5.58
N TRP A 98 -7.75 4.23 -5.67
CA TRP A 98 -6.66 3.37 -6.12
C TRP A 98 -6.67 3.28 -7.66
N ALA A 99 -5.70 3.92 -8.31
CA ALA A 99 -5.50 3.86 -9.75
C ALA A 99 -4.61 2.66 -10.12
N GLY A 100 -5.08 1.82 -11.04
CA GLY A 100 -4.34 0.64 -11.51
C GLY A 100 -3.18 1.04 -12.43
N GLU A 101 -2.00 0.45 -12.21
CA GLU A 101 -0.78 0.79 -12.95
C GLU A 101 -0.36 -0.30 -13.95
N ASP A 102 -0.90 -1.50 -13.81
CA ASP A 102 -0.60 -2.65 -14.65
C ASP A 102 -1.86 -3.47 -14.95
N CYS A 103 -1.73 -4.40 -15.90
CA CYS A 103 -2.78 -5.36 -16.25
C CYS A 103 -2.81 -6.59 -15.32
N GLY A 104 -1.80 -6.73 -14.45
CA GLY A 104 -1.62 -7.86 -13.55
C GLY A 104 -0.55 -8.86 -13.99
N GLU A 105 0.27 -9.28 -13.04
CA GLU A 105 1.30 -10.31 -13.14
C GLU A 105 0.73 -11.66 -12.69
N LYS A 106 0.95 -12.74 -13.44
CA LYS A 106 0.54 -14.09 -13.03
C LYS A 106 1.50 -14.64 -11.96
N ILE A 107 0.94 -15.29 -10.95
CA ILE A 107 1.69 -15.96 -9.89
C ILE A 107 1.33 -17.43 -9.90
N ALA A 108 2.32 -18.29 -10.09
CA ALA A 108 2.20 -19.73 -9.88
C ALA A 108 2.77 -20.10 -8.50
N ALA A 109 1.93 -20.62 -7.62
CA ALA A 109 2.27 -21.04 -6.25
C ALA A 109 1.90 -22.52 -6.05
N GLY A 110 2.71 -23.41 -6.63
CA GLY A 110 2.43 -24.85 -6.62
C GLY A 110 1.19 -25.16 -7.46
N ASN A 111 0.15 -25.70 -6.82
CA ASN A 111 -1.13 -25.98 -7.48
C ASN A 111 -2.07 -24.78 -7.49
N VAL A 112 -1.71 -23.68 -6.80
CA VAL A 112 -2.54 -22.47 -6.70
C VAL A 112 -2.03 -21.42 -7.68
N ASP A 113 -2.87 -21.08 -8.64
CA ASP A 113 -2.65 -19.95 -9.54
C ASP A 113 -3.29 -18.68 -8.97
N GLY A 114 -2.60 -17.56 -9.16
CA GLY A 114 -3.08 -16.26 -8.76
C GLY A 114 -2.56 -15.13 -9.65
N CYS A 115 -2.89 -13.91 -9.26
CA CYS A 115 -2.40 -12.71 -9.91
C CYS A 115 -2.06 -11.63 -8.89
N LYS A 116 -1.17 -10.73 -9.31
CA LYS A 116 -0.77 -9.54 -8.55
C LYS A 116 -0.97 -8.32 -9.42
N LYS A 117 -1.71 -7.34 -8.91
CA LYS A 117 -1.95 -6.05 -9.56
C LYS A 117 -1.37 -4.93 -8.73
N ARG A 118 -0.84 -3.92 -9.40
CA ARG A 118 -0.29 -2.73 -8.75
C ARG A 118 -1.24 -1.56 -8.86
N PHE A 119 -1.40 -0.86 -7.72
CA PHE A 119 -2.19 0.35 -7.63
C PHE A 119 -1.40 1.47 -6.96
N ARG A 120 -1.73 2.71 -7.36
CA ARG A 120 -1.24 3.95 -6.76
C ARG A 120 -2.43 4.72 -6.20
N TYR A 121 -2.30 5.25 -4.97
CA TYR A 121 -3.33 6.14 -4.42
C TYR A 121 -3.29 7.48 -5.14
N GLU A 122 -4.45 7.98 -5.56
CA GLU A 122 -4.63 9.26 -6.22
C GLU A 122 -5.70 10.09 -5.51
N ASN A 123 -5.34 11.34 -5.25
CA ASN A 123 -6.23 12.40 -4.76
C ASN A 123 -5.49 13.72 -4.95
N GLN A 124 -5.87 14.51 -5.96
CA GLN A 124 -5.13 15.74 -6.33
C GLN A 124 -5.14 16.81 -5.23
N ASP A 125 -6.15 16.79 -4.36
CA ASP A 125 -6.32 17.75 -3.27
C ASP A 125 -5.57 17.34 -1.98
N SER A 126 -4.88 16.19 -1.98
CA SER A 126 -4.18 15.65 -0.83
C SER A 126 -2.66 15.70 -0.98
N PRO A 127 -1.89 16.06 0.07
CA PRO A 127 -0.44 15.93 0.07
C PRO A 127 0.03 14.47 -0.08
N HIS A 128 -0.87 13.50 0.16
CA HIS A 128 -0.60 12.07 -0.01
C HIS A 128 -0.84 11.57 -1.44
N ASN A 129 -1.19 12.43 -2.39
CA ASN A 129 -1.36 12.06 -3.81
C ASN A 129 -0.14 11.29 -4.34
N GLY A 130 -0.32 10.06 -4.84
CA GLY A 130 0.75 9.23 -5.35
C GLY A 130 1.80 8.78 -4.32
N ALA A 131 1.58 9.04 -3.02
CA ALA A 131 2.52 8.70 -1.95
C ALA A 131 2.41 7.25 -1.47
N TRP A 132 1.38 6.51 -1.90
CA TRP A 132 1.09 5.16 -1.44
C TRP A 132 0.95 4.19 -2.61
N ILE A 133 1.53 3.00 -2.45
CA ILE A 133 1.44 1.89 -3.39
C ILE A 133 0.77 0.71 -2.70
N MET A 134 -0.17 0.10 -3.40
CA MET A 134 -0.78 -1.17 -3.01
C MET A 134 -0.47 -2.22 -4.08
N HIS A 135 -0.06 -3.41 -3.64
CA HIS A 135 -0.12 -4.60 -4.50
C HIS A 135 -1.27 -5.48 -4.02
N GLU A 136 -2.22 -5.76 -4.89
CA GLU A 136 -3.37 -6.65 -4.64
C GLU A 136 -3.05 -8.03 -5.18
N PHE A 137 -3.21 -9.06 -4.36
CA PHE A 137 -3.00 -10.47 -4.69
C PHE A 137 -4.33 -11.21 -4.64
N ALA A 138 -4.68 -11.90 -5.72
CA ALA A 138 -5.92 -12.67 -5.83
C ALA A 138 -5.64 -14.08 -6.35
N ILE A 139 -6.44 -15.06 -5.92
CA ILE A 139 -6.40 -16.44 -6.45
C ILE A 139 -7.27 -16.53 -7.71
N ASP A 140 -6.81 -17.25 -8.72
CA ASP A 140 -7.65 -17.64 -9.86
C ASP A 140 -8.53 -18.83 -9.44
N SER A 141 -9.81 -18.57 -9.28
CA SER A 141 -10.78 -19.42 -8.60
C SER A 141 -11.14 -20.71 -9.35
N LYS A 142 -10.72 -20.85 -10.61
CA LYS A 142 -11.17 -21.92 -11.51
C LYS A 142 -10.77 -23.32 -11.06
N ALA A 143 -9.68 -23.46 -10.29
CA ALA A 143 -9.14 -24.77 -9.93
C ALA A 143 -9.77 -25.41 -8.68
N PHE A 144 -10.49 -24.65 -7.84
CA PHE A 144 -10.79 -25.09 -6.47
C PHE A 144 -12.26 -24.96 -6.03
N GLY A 145 -13.19 -24.61 -6.92
CA GLY A 145 -14.61 -24.43 -6.55
C GLY A 145 -14.82 -23.35 -5.48
N ILE A 146 -13.96 -22.33 -5.45
CA ILE A 146 -13.93 -21.31 -4.40
C ILE A 146 -15.18 -20.41 -4.50
N HIS A 147 -15.92 -20.34 -3.39
CA HIS A 147 -17.15 -19.54 -3.27
C HIS A 147 -16.92 -18.09 -2.79
N ASP A 148 -15.82 -17.81 -2.09
CA ASP A 148 -15.52 -16.47 -1.54
C ASP A 148 -14.33 -15.83 -2.28
N GLN A 149 -14.55 -15.54 -3.56
CA GLN A 149 -13.54 -14.97 -4.48
C GLN A 149 -13.29 -13.47 -4.24
N ASP A 150 -14.05 -12.88 -3.32
CA ASP A 150 -13.97 -11.46 -3.03
C ASP A 150 -12.91 -11.16 -1.96
N ILE A 151 -12.29 -12.16 -1.30
CA ILE A 151 -11.15 -11.92 -0.39
C ILE A 151 -9.84 -11.85 -1.18
N VAL A 152 -9.03 -10.83 -0.89
CA VAL A 152 -7.68 -10.65 -1.43
C VAL A 152 -6.69 -10.30 -0.32
N VAL A 153 -5.40 -10.51 -0.57
CA VAL A 153 -4.33 -9.93 0.26
C VAL A 153 -3.79 -8.68 -0.44
N CYS A 154 -3.60 -7.62 0.33
CA CYS A 154 -3.01 -6.38 -0.14
C CYS A 154 -1.71 -6.09 0.62
N ARG A 155 -0.66 -5.74 -0.12
CA ARG A 155 0.61 -5.25 0.42
C ARG A 155 0.68 -3.73 0.26
N LEU A 156 0.49 -2.99 1.35
CA LEU A 156 0.48 -1.52 1.40
C LEU A 156 1.85 -0.97 1.82
N ARG A 157 2.38 0.00 1.09
CA ARG A 157 3.69 0.63 1.38
C ARG A 157 3.78 2.07 0.91
N LYS A 158 4.75 2.80 1.46
CA LYS A 158 5.10 4.16 1.01
C LYS A 158 5.77 4.13 -0.37
N ASN A 159 5.45 5.13 -1.20
CA ASN A 159 6.07 5.34 -2.50
C ASN A 159 7.34 6.18 -2.38
N LEU A 160 8.49 5.52 -2.23
CA LEU A 160 9.78 6.19 -2.06
C LEU A 160 10.21 7.06 -3.26
N PHE A 161 9.65 6.83 -4.46
CA PHE A 161 9.94 7.66 -5.63
C PHE A 161 9.45 9.11 -5.47
N LYS A 162 8.34 9.34 -4.76
CA LYS A 162 7.86 10.70 -4.46
C LYS A 162 8.83 11.44 -3.52
N LYS A 163 9.36 10.73 -2.51
CA LYS A 163 10.33 11.27 -1.54
C LYS A 163 11.65 11.69 -2.20
N ARG A 164 12.09 10.98 -3.24
CA ARG A 164 13.29 11.34 -4.02
C ARG A 164 13.09 12.62 -4.83
N LYS A 165 11.91 12.84 -5.43
CA LYS A 165 11.61 14.08 -6.15
C LYS A 165 11.51 15.30 -5.22
N SER A 166 10.90 15.16 -4.04
CA SER A 166 10.81 16.27 -3.08
C SER A 166 12.17 16.66 -2.49
N ARG A 167 13.08 15.71 -2.26
CA ARG A 167 14.46 15.99 -1.79
C ARG A 167 15.35 16.68 -2.83
N GLN A 168 15.01 16.64 -4.11
CA GLN A 168 15.78 17.30 -5.17
C GLN A 168 15.33 18.74 -5.46
N VAL A 169 14.20 19.18 -4.89
CA VAL A 169 13.77 20.58 -4.92
C VAL A 169 14.30 21.27 -3.66
N GLN A 170 15.56 21.73 -3.69
CA GLN A 170 16.03 22.70 -2.70
C GLN A 170 15.47 24.09 -3.04
N PRO A 171 15.01 24.89 -2.06
CA PRO A 171 14.67 26.29 -2.32
C PRO A 171 15.96 27.03 -2.66
N GLY A 172 16.03 27.59 -3.87
CA GLY A 172 17.11 28.50 -4.24
C GLY A 172 17.13 29.68 -3.28
N ASN A 173 18.30 29.95 -2.70
CA ASN A 173 18.57 31.16 -1.94
C ASN A 173 18.22 32.38 -2.80
N LEU A 174 17.17 33.11 -2.42
CA LEU A 174 16.94 34.46 -2.92
C LEU A 174 17.78 35.39 -2.02
N GLU A 175 18.97 35.76 -2.46
CA GLU A 175 19.66 36.90 -1.85
C GLU A 175 18.93 38.19 -2.26
N PRO A 176 18.64 39.10 -1.32
CA PRO A 176 18.11 40.41 -1.67
C PRO A 176 19.23 41.28 -2.26
N SER A 177 19.08 41.68 -3.51
CA SER A 177 19.92 42.68 -4.16
C SER A 177 19.79 44.03 -3.44
N THR A 178 20.80 44.43 -2.67
CA THR A 178 20.94 45.81 -2.20
C THR A 178 21.57 46.64 -3.32
N SER A 179 20.76 47.50 -3.93
CA SER A 179 21.22 48.57 -4.82
C SER A 179 21.94 49.64 -3.98
N HIS A 180 23.26 49.61 -3.95
CA HIS A 180 24.06 50.78 -3.55
C HIS A 180 24.41 51.58 -4.80
N THR A 181 23.71 52.70 -4.99
CA THR A 181 24.11 53.77 -5.89
C THR A 181 25.40 54.38 -5.39
N PHE A 182 26.45 54.30 -6.20
CA PHE A 182 27.71 55.02 -5.99
C PHE A 182 27.68 56.25 -6.91
N ASP A 183 27.34 57.41 -6.36
CA ASP A 183 27.54 58.67 -7.05
C ASP A 183 29.04 58.97 -7.07
N HIS A 184 29.59 59.10 -8.27
CA HIS A 184 30.98 59.50 -8.51
C HIS A 184 31.03 60.66 -9.50
N LEU A 185 31.71 61.73 -9.07
CA LEU A 185 32.22 62.91 -9.79
C LEU A 185 31.19 63.99 -10.18
N SER A 186 31.47 65.27 -9.93
CA SER A 186 32.66 65.95 -10.47
C SER A 186 33.06 67.20 -9.67
N LEU A 187 34.35 67.26 -9.30
CA LEU A 187 35.09 68.49 -9.06
C LEU A 187 35.54 69.05 -10.42
N THR A 188 35.26 70.31 -10.70
CA THR A 188 36.06 71.10 -11.65
C THR A 188 36.06 72.56 -11.18
N ILE A 189 37.27 72.98 -10.80
CA ILE A 189 37.89 74.32 -10.78
C ILE A 189 36.97 75.54 -10.80
#